data_AF-A0A8T5R8Y2-F1
#
_entry.id   AF-A0A8T5R8Y2-F1
#
_cell.length_a   1.000
_cell.length_b   1.000
_cell.length_c   1.000
_cell.angle_alpha   90.00
_cell.angle_beta   90.00
_cell.angle_gamma   90.00
#
_symmetry.space_group_name_H-M   'P 1'
#
loop_
_entity.id
_entity.type
_entity.pdbx_description
1 polymer ?
#
loop_
_entity_poly.entity_id
_entity_poly.type
_entity_poly.pdbx_seq_one_letter_code
_entity_poly.pdbx_strand_id
1 'polypeptide(L)'
;MSPASVDVTLSTVEAVQSVLEKAKVPVSRNWILEELKKKGRGTVRQRLNRVLEYFFRLGLAVEGSKGVQWTHNESPSLRRASSMGREL
;
A
#
# COMPACT_ATOMS: atom_id res chain seq x y z
N MET A 1 27.59 0.92 -2.65
CA MET A 1 26.74 -0.13 -2.05
C MET A 1 25.33 0.40 -1.95
N SER A 2 24.39 -0.12 -2.75
CA SER A 2 22.97 0.09 -2.43
C SER A 2 22.72 -0.51 -1.05
N PRO A 3 22.06 0.21 -0.12
CA PRO A 3 21.79 -0.33 1.20
C PRO A 3 21.01 -1.64 1.04
N ALA A 4 21.37 -2.66 1.82
CA ALA A 4 20.68 -3.95 1.81
C ALA A 4 19.17 -3.69 1.83
N SER A 5 18.47 -4.10 0.77
CA SER A 5 17.05 -3.84 0.63
C SER A 5 16.34 -4.46 1.82
N VAL A 6 15.66 -3.64 2.62
CA VAL A 6 14.85 -4.11 3.76
C VAL A 6 13.89 -5.16 3.22
N ASP A 7 14.02 -6.40 3.68
CA ASP A 7 13.09 -7.46 3.32
C ASP A 7 11.77 -7.28 4.07
N VAL A 8 10.66 -7.57 3.39
CA VAL A 8 9.31 -7.39 3.92
C VAL A 8 8.47 -8.61 3.57
N THR A 9 7.83 -9.19 4.58
CA THR A 9 6.92 -10.32 4.38
C THR A 9 5.67 -9.90 3.62
N LEU A 10 5.13 -10.79 2.78
CA LEU A 10 3.85 -10.57 2.09
C LEU A 10 2.73 -10.18 3.07
N SER A 11 2.68 -10.83 4.24
CA SER A 11 1.72 -10.51 5.30
C SER A 11 1.79 -9.05 5.80
N THR A 12 2.98 -8.43 5.77
CA THR A 12 3.14 -7.01 6.10
C THR A 12 2.60 -6.12 4.97
N VAL A 13 2.86 -6.49 3.72
CA VAL A 13 2.35 -5.77 2.54
C VAL A 13 0.82 -5.74 2.56
N GLU A 14 0.18 -6.90 2.74
CA GLU A 14 -1.28 -7.05 2.81
C GLU A 14 -1.89 -6.27 3.98
N ALA A 15 -1.21 -6.27 5.14
CA ALA A 15 -1.68 -5.52 6.30
C ALA A 15 -1.68 -4.01 6.04
N VAL A 16 -0.61 -3.46 5.44
CA VAL A 16 -0.52 -2.04 5.06
C VAL A 16 -1.57 -1.70 4.00
N GLN A 17 -1.74 -2.55 2.98
CA GLN A 17 -2.77 -2.39 1.95
C GLN A 17 -4.15 -2.26 2.59
N SER A 18 -4.55 -3.21 3.45
CA SER A 18 -5.88 -3.19 4.06
C SER A 18 -6.10 -1.99 4.98
N VAL A 19 -5.04 -1.46 5.62
CA VAL A 19 -5.13 -0.20 6.40
C VAL A 19 -5.39 1.00 5.48
N LEU A 20 -4.63 1.12 4.39
CA LEU A 20 -4.76 2.23 3.43
C LEU A 20 -6.10 2.19 2.66
N GLU A 21 -6.53 1.01 2.21
CA GLU A 21 -7.82 0.81 1.54
C GLU A 21 -9.00 1.23 2.42
N LYS A 22 -8.90 1.02 3.74
CA LYS A 22 -9.94 1.39 4.72
C LYS A 22 -9.91 2.85 5.11
N ALA A 23 -8.75 3.52 5.05
CA ALA A 23 -8.60 4.90 5.48
C ALA A 23 -9.45 5.87 4.63
N LYS A 24 -9.61 5.61 3.32
CA LYS A 24 -10.34 6.44 2.33
C LYS A 24 -9.88 7.90 2.18
N VAL A 25 -9.03 8.40 3.06
CA VAL A 25 -8.43 9.74 3.07
C VAL A 25 -6.91 9.63 3.22
N PRO A 26 -6.14 10.69 2.90
CA PRO A 26 -4.72 10.73 3.18
C PRO A 26 -4.43 10.55 4.68
N VAL A 27 -3.48 9.68 5.01
CA VAL A 27 -3.07 9.38 6.39
C VAL A 27 -1.54 9.43 6.56
N SER A 28 -1.10 9.81 7.76
CA SER A 28 0.34 9.87 8.05
C SER A 28 0.93 8.47 8.26
N ARG A 29 2.24 8.30 8.04
CA ARG A 29 2.94 7.04 8.33
C ARG A 29 2.82 6.61 9.79
N ASN A 30 2.83 7.57 10.72
CA ASN A 30 2.66 7.28 12.14
C ASN A 30 1.28 6.70 12.41
N TRP A 31 0.24 7.27 11.79
CA TRP A 31 -1.11 6.73 11.89
C TRP A 31 -1.17 5.29 11.35
N ILE A 32 -0.53 5.01 10.20
CA ILE A 32 -0.47 3.66 9.63
C ILE A 32 0.20 2.67 10.61
N LEU A 33 1.33 3.05 11.22
CA LEU A 33 2.04 2.21 12.19
C LEU A 33 1.17 1.91 13.43
N GLU A 34 0.48 2.93 13.96
CA GLU A 34 -0.41 2.76 15.11
C GLU A 34 -1.60 1.85 14.78
N GLU A 35 -2.21 2.00 13.60
CA GLU A 35 -3.30 1.12 13.15
C GLU A 35 -2.84 -0.34 12.94
N LEU A 36 -1.64 -0.55 12.40
CA LEU A 36 -1.05 -1.88 12.29
C LEU A 36 -0.81 -2.51 13.67
N LYS A 37 -0.29 -1.71 14.63
CA LYS A 37 -0.06 -2.14 16.00
C LYS A 37 -1.37 -2.54 16.70
N LYS A 38 -2.44 -1.75 16.59
CA LYS A 38 -3.77 -2.07 17.13
C LYS A 38 -4.33 -3.38 16.60
N LYS A 39 -3.96 -3.77 15.38
CA LYS A 39 -4.39 -5.03 14.74
C LYS A 39 -3.46 -6.22 15.04
N GLY A 40 -2.48 -6.07 15.93
CA GLY A 40 -1.49 -7.12 16.22
C GLY A 40 -0.52 -7.40 15.07
N ARG A 41 -0.40 -6.48 14.10
CA ARG A 41 0.45 -6.58 12.90
C ARG A 41 1.50 -5.47 12.86
N GLY A 42 1.99 -5.08 14.02
CA GLY A 42 2.98 -4.01 14.17
C GLY A 42 4.22 -4.25 13.32
N THR A 43 4.76 -3.17 12.75
CA THR A 43 6.01 -3.19 11.98
C THR A 43 6.82 -1.93 12.29
N VAL A 44 8.02 -1.83 11.72
CA VAL A 44 8.90 -0.67 11.90
C VAL A 44 8.83 0.27 10.71
N ARG A 45 9.20 1.54 10.92
CA ARG A 45 9.14 2.59 9.90
C ARG A 45 9.89 2.24 8.61
N GLN A 46 11.05 1.60 8.71
CA GLN A 46 11.84 1.19 7.54
C GLN A 46 11.08 0.18 6.66
N ARG A 47 10.41 -0.81 7.28
CA ARG A 47 9.57 -1.79 6.56
C ARG A 47 8.34 -1.13 5.97
N LEU A 48 7.67 -0.24 6.72
CA LEU A 48 6.54 0.52 6.19
C LEU A 48 6.95 1.33 4.95
N ASN A 49 8.06 2.07 5.02
CA ASN A 49 8.56 2.86 3.90
C ASN A 49 8.82 1.97 2.68
N ARG A 50 9.40 0.79 2.87
CA ARG A 50 9.65 -0.15 1.78
C ARG A 50 8.36 -0.63 1.10
N VAL A 51 7.32 -0.91 1.88
CA VAL A 51 5.99 -1.25 1.34
C VAL A 51 5.39 -0.08 0.57
N LEU A 52 5.48 1.13 1.12
CA LEU A 52 4.94 2.33 0.50
C LEU A 52 5.65 2.65 -0.82
N GLU A 53 6.98 2.54 -0.87
CA GLU A 53 7.76 2.65 -2.12
C GLU A 53 7.27 1.65 -3.18
N TYR A 54 7.01 0.41 -2.78
CA TYR A 54 6.46 -0.61 -3.67
C TYR A 54 5.09 -0.20 -4.23
N PHE A 55 4.18 0.30 -3.38
CA PHE A 55 2.87 0.80 -3.80
C PHE A 55 2.96 2.03 -4.70
N PHE A 56 3.84 2.99 -4.39
CA PHE A 56 4.03 4.20 -5.18
C PHE A 56 4.56 3.87 -6.58
N ARG A 57 5.55 2.96 -6.65
CA ARG A 57 6.11 2.51 -7.93
C ARG A 57 5.06 1.86 -8.84
N LEU A 58 4.04 1.21 -8.25
CA LEU A 58 2.93 0.58 -8.98
C LEU A 58 1.71 1.49 -9.17
N GLY A 59 1.75 2.74 -8.68
CA GLY A 59 0.61 3.66 -8.74
C GLY A 59 -0.59 3.25 -7.87
N LEU A 60 -0.39 2.34 -6.90
CA LEU A 60 -1.45 1.85 -6.02
C LEU A 60 -1.78 2.83 -4.89
N ALA A 61 -0.80 3.67 -4.53
CA ALA A 61 -0.94 4.75 -3.57
C ALA A 61 -0.21 6.00 -4.07
N VAL A 62 -0.56 7.15 -3.49
CA VAL A 62 0.13 8.43 -3.72
C VAL A 62 0.48 9.08 -2.38
N GLU A 63 1.51 9.91 -2.38
CA GLU A 63 1.89 10.73 -1.23
C GLU A 63 1.76 12.21 -1.58
N GLY A 64 1.08 12.96 -0.70
CA GLY A 64 0.96 14.41 -0.79
C GLY A 64 1.21 15.08 0.56
N SER A 65 0.95 16.38 0.65
CA SER A 65 1.18 17.18 1.87
C SER A 65 0.42 16.69 3.10
N LYS A 66 -0.68 15.96 2.92
CA LYS A 66 -1.52 15.40 3.98
C LYS A 66 -1.22 13.93 4.31
N GLY A 67 -0.23 13.32 3.64
CA GLY A 67 0.18 11.94 3.84
C GLY A 67 -0.11 11.02 2.67
N VAL A 68 -0.25 9.73 2.96
CA VAL A 68 -0.39 8.65 2.00
C VAL A 68 -1.86 8.30 1.78
N GLN A 69 -2.29 8.17 0.53
CA GLN A 69 -3.64 7.76 0.16
C GLN A 69 -3.59 6.59 -0.82
N TRP A 70 -4.45 5.59 -0.60
CA TRP A 70 -4.69 4.52 -1.56
C TRP A 70 -5.47 5.07 -2.77
N THR A 71 -4.98 4.77 -3.98
CA THR A 71 -5.55 5.29 -5.23
C THR A 71 -6.07 4.20 -6.15
N HIS A 72 -5.68 2.94 -5.94
CA HIS A 72 -6.18 1.84 -6.74
C HIS A 72 -7.65 1.58 -6.44
N ASN A 73 -8.51 2.08 -7.32
CA ASN A 73 -9.92 1.73 -7.39
C ASN A 73 -10.08 0.74 -8.55
N GLU A 74 -10.59 -0.45 -8.26
CA GLU A 74 -11.05 -1.40 -9.25
C GLU A 74 -12.31 -0.83 -9.93
N SER A 75 -12.13 0.14 -10.84
CA SER A 75 -13.23 0.66 -11.63
C SER A 75 -13.97 -0.52 -12.28
N PRO A 76 -15.31 -0.57 -12.22
CA PRO A 76 -16.09 -1.57 -12.91
C PRO A 76 -15.75 -1.67 -14.41
N SER A 77 -15.33 -0.55 -15.04
CA SER A 77 -14.85 -0.57 -16.42
C SER A 77 -13.52 -1.31 -16.60
N LEU A 78 -12.59 -1.20 -15.64
CA LEU A 78 -11.31 -1.90 -15.65
C LEU A 78 -11.50 -3.41 -15.43
N ARG A 79 -12.41 -3.79 -14.52
CA ARG A 79 -12.79 -5.21 -14.34
C ARG A 79 -13.36 -5.80 -15.61
N ARG A 80 -14.29 -5.09 -16.26
CA ARG A 80 -14.88 -5.52 -17.55
C ARG A 80 -13.82 -5.69 -18.63
N ALA A 81 -12.89 -4.73 -18.74
CA ALA A 81 -11.79 -4.81 -19.69
C ALA A 81 -10.85 -6.01 -19.41
N SER A 82 -10.52 -6.27 -18.15
CA SER A 82 -9.68 -7.41 -17.73
C SER A 82 -10.37 -8.76 -17.99
N SER A 83 -11.68 -8.87 -17.75
CA SER A 83 -12.46 -10.08 -18.03
C SER A 83 -12.73 -10.34 -19.53
N MET A 84 -12.49 -9.35 -20.39
CA MET A 84 -12.76 -9.42 -21.84
C MET A 84 -11.49 -9.62 -22.68
N GLY A 85 -10.32 -9.83 -22.06
CA GLY A 85 -9.07 -10.04 -22.79
C GLY A 85 -9.17 -11.23 -23.76
N ARG A 86 -8.92 -10.99 -25.05
CA ARG A 86 -8.59 -12.07 -25.99
C ARG A 86 -7.13 -12.48 -25.76
N GLU A 87 -6.85 -13.78 -25.78
CA GLU A 87 -5.49 -14.29 -25.93
C GLU A 87 -4.90 -13.69 -27.22
N LEU A 88 -3.69 -13.12 -27.10
CA LEU A 88 -2.84 -12.81 -28.26
C LEU A 88 -2.08 -14.06 -28.67
#